data_AF-S4PWG0-F1
#
_entry.id   AF-S4PWG0-F1
#
_cell.length_a   1.000
_cell.length_b   1.000
_cell.length_c   1.000
_cell.angle_alpha   90.00
_cell.angle_beta   90.00
_cell.angle_gamma   90.00
#
_symmetry.space_group_name_H-M   'P 1'
#
loop_
_entity.id
_entity.type
_entity.pdbx_description
1 polymer ?
#
loop_
_entity_poly.entity_id
_entity_poly.type
_entity_poly.pdbx_seq_one_letter_code
_entity_poly.pdbx_strand_id
1 'polypeptide(L)'
;SWCGPALLALPRDYDRLFTYYHERVCLQCGAVPKEASVCLLCGTLVCLKQPCCRHHQVAEAVQHATECGGGTGIFLVVTSTYIIVIRGQRACLWGSLYL
;
A
#
# COMPACT_ATOMS: atom_id res chain seq x y z
N SER A 1 28.69 3.51 -6.31
CA SER A 1 28.00 4.71 -5.80
C SER A 1 26.84 4.28 -4.93
N TRP A 2 26.60 4.93 -3.80
CA TRP A 2 25.45 4.63 -2.94
C TRP A 2 24.23 5.39 -3.48
N CYS A 3 23.13 4.70 -3.76
CA CYS A 3 21.86 5.32 -4.09
C CYS A 3 21.04 5.41 -2.80
N GLY A 4 20.58 6.62 -2.46
CA GLY A 4 19.69 6.81 -1.31
C GLY A 4 18.36 6.08 -1.49
N PRO A 5 17.62 5.85 -0.40
CA PRO A 5 16.30 5.24 -0.47
C PRO A 5 15.36 6.09 -1.34
N ALA A 6 14.60 5.42 -2.20
CA ALA A 6 13.62 6.06 -3.07
C ALA A 6 12.32 5.27 -3.05
N LEU A 7 11.20 5.96 -3.24
CA LEU A 7 9.91 5.32 -3.49
C LEU A 7 9.83 4.88 -4.95
N LEU A 8 8.94 3.92 -5.21
CA LEU A 8 8.60 3.50 -6.55
C LEU A 8 8.17 4.69 -7.40
N ALA A 9 8.78 4.80 -8.58
CA ALA A 9 8.33 5.72 -9.60
C ALA A 9 6.96 5.25 -10.10
N LEU A 10 5.96 6.11 -9.94
CA LEU A 10 4.61 5.85 -10.40
C LEU A 10 4.45 6.33 -11.85
N PRO A 11 3.65 5.63 -12.68
CA PRO A 11 3.34 6.11 -14.02
C PRO A 11 2.59 7.45 -13.93
N ARG A 12 2.81 8.34 -14.90
CA ARG A 12 2.07 9.62 -14.98
C ARG A 12 0.57 9.38 -15.20
N ASP A 13 0.24 8.38 -16.00
CA ASP A 13 -1.15 8.03 -16.32
C ASP A 13 -1.69 7.07 -15.26
N TYR A 14 -2.70 7.53 -14.51
CA TYR A 14 -3.37 6.71 -13.51
C TYR A 14 -3.97 5.43 -14.10
N ASP A 15 -4.52 5.48 -15.31
CA ASP A 15 -5.14 4.32 -15.97
C ASP A 15 -4.20 3.12 -16.08
N ARG A 16 -2.90 3.36 -16.29
CA ARG A 16 -1.90 2.29 -16.32
C ARG A 16 -1.73 1.64 -14.96
N LEU A 17 -1.69 2.45 -13.90
CA LEU A 17 -1.58 1.98 -12.53
C LEU A 17 -2.85 1.22 -12.11
N PHE A 18 -4.02 1.80 -12.39
CA PHE A 18 -5.30 1.18 -12.12
C PHE A 18 -5.41 -0.15 -12.84
N THR A 19 -5.23 -0.20 -14.16
CA THR A 19 -5.32 -1.44 -14.96
C THR A 19 -4.35 -2.51 -14.44
N TYR A 20 -3.14 -2.12 -14.02
CA TYR A 20 -2.16 -3.07 -13.52
C TYR A 20 -2.58 -3.71 -12.19
N TYR A 21 -3.14 -2.94 -11.25
CA TYR A 21 -3.49 -3.42 -9.91
C TYR A 21 -4.96 -3.80 -9.74
N HIS A 22 -5.83 -3.40 -10.68
CA HIS A 22 -7.25 -3.74 -10.67
C HIS A 22 -7.43 -5.26 -10.70
N GLU A 23 -8.39 -5.74 -9.91
CA GLU A 23 -8.73 -7.17 -9.77
C GLU A 23 -7.59 -8.11 -9.33
N ARG A 24 -6.41 -7.59 -8.97
CA ARG A 24 -5.36 -8.42 -8.38
C ARG A 24 -5.78 -8.93 -7.01
N VAL A 25 -5.44 -10.19 -6.76
CA VAL A 25 -5.72 -10.86 -5.49
C VAL A 25 -4.66 -10.53 -4.45
N CYS A 26 -5.10 -10.36 -3.21
CA CYS A 26 -4.20 -10.31 -2.07
C CYS A 26 -3.47 -11.65 -1.93
N LEU A 27 -2.15 -11.60 -1.75
CA LEU A 27 -1.34 -12.81 -1.59
C LEU A 27 -1.59 -13.53 -0.25
N GLN A 28 -2.16 -12.84 0.75
CA GLN A 28 -2.42 -13.40 2.07
C GLN A 28 -3.80 -14.07 2.17
N CYS A 29 -4.86 -13.43 1.67
CA CYS A 29 -6.22 -13.99 1.77
C CYS A 29 -6.79 -14.55 0.46
N GLY A 30 -6.12 -14.36 -0.68
CA GLY A 30 -6.58 -14.82 -1.99
C GLY A 30 -7.80 -14.07 -2.55
N ALA A 31 -8.38 -13.13 -1.79
CA ALA A 31 -9.50 -12.30 -2.25
C ALA A 31 -8.99 -11.04 -2.97
N VAL A 32 -9.81 -10.48 -3.87
CA VAL A 32 -9.60 -9.15 -4.42
C VAL A 32 -9.88 -8.11 -3.33
N PRO A 33 -8.89 -7.28 -2.91
CA PRO A 33 -9.11 -6.28 -1.87
C PRO A 33 -10.14 -5.23 -2.31
N LYS A 34 -11.05 -4.83 -1.41
CA LYS A 34 -12.01 -3.73 -1.70
C LYS A 34 -11.29 -2.40 -1.80
N GLU A 35 -10.34 -2.16 -0.90
CA GLU A 35 -9.38 -1.06 -0.94
C GLU A 35 -8.00 -1.64 -1.26
N ALA A 36 -7.75 -1.92 -2.54
CA ALA A 36 -6.44 -2.33 -3.04
C ALA A 36 -5.42 -1.23 -2.75
N SER A 37 -4.41 -1.53 -1.93
CA SER A 37 -3.35 -0.58 -1.59
C SER A 37 -1.98 -1.16 -1.90
N VAL A 38 -1.09 -0.33 -2.43
CA VAL A 38 0.24 -0.74 -2.90
C VAL A 38 1.29 -0.06 -2.05
N CYS A 39 2.21 -0.83 -1.48
CA CYS A 39 3.37 -0.31 -0.78
C CYS A 39 4.32 0.37 -1.77
N LEU A 40 4.55 1.67 -1.63
CA LEU A 40 5.44 2.43 -2.51
C LEU A 40 6.93 2.16 -2.26
N LEU A 41 7.28 1.40 -1.22
CA LEU A 41 8.65 0.97 -0.97
C LEU A 41 9.02 -0.27 -1.80
N CYS A 42 8.08 -1.19 -2.02
CA CYS A 42 8.38 -2.50 -2.63
C CYS A 42 7.38 -2.99 -3.70
N GLY A 43 6.24 -2.32 -3.87
CA GLY A 43 5.22 -2.65 -4.87
C GLY A 43 4.24 -3.76 -4.45
N THR A 44 4.32 -4.23 -3.20
CA THR A 44 3.43 -5.27 -2.70
C THR A 44 2.01 -4.74 -2.53
N LEU A 45 1.02 -5.51 -3.00
CA LEU A 45 -0.39 -5.27 -2.77
C LEU A 45 -0.77 -5.76 -1.37
N VAL A 46 -1.37 -4.90 -0.56
CA VAL A 46 -1.83 -5.20 0.80
C VAL A 46 -3.30 -4.79 0.99
N CYS A 47 -4.05 -5.56 1.79
CA CYS A 47 -5.40 -5.19 2.18
C CYS A 47 -5.35 -4.04 3.19
N LEU A 48 -6.10 -2.97 2.89
CA LEU A 48 -6.23 -1.83 3.78
C LEU A 48 -7.66 -1.72 4.31
N LYS A 49 -7.82 -1.35 5.60
CA LYS A 49 -9.11 -1.18 6.29
C LYS A 49 -10.07 -2.38 6.25
N GLN A 50 -9.58 -3.57 5.92
CA GLN A 50 -10.37 -4.79 5.94
C GLN A 50 -10.03 -5.65 7.17
N PRO A 51 -10.99 -6.45 7.66
CA PRO A 51 -10.72 -7.42 8.74
C PRO A 51 -9.92 -8.63 8.25
N CYS A 52 -9.88 -8.89 6.94
CA CYS A 52 -9.00 -9.92 6.37
C CYS A 52 -7.53 -9.57 6.58
N CYS A 53 -6.67 -10.59 6.59
CA CYS A 53 -5.22 -10.47 6.77
C CYS A 53 -4.77 -9.79 8.08
N ARG A 54 -5.71 -9.56 9.02
CA ARG A 54 -5.40 -9.04 10.35
C ARG A 54 -4.85 -10.17 11.22
N HIS A 55 -3.66 -9.98 11.77
CA HIS A 55 -3.02 -10.93 12.66
C HIS A 55 -2.84 -10.31 14.05
N HIS A 56 -3.32 -10.98 15.11
CA HIS A 56 -3.29 -10.45 16.50
C HIS A 56 -3.77 -8.99 16.62
N GLN A 57 -4.87 -8.63 15.96
CA GLN A 57 -5.42 -7.26 15.89
C GLN A 57 -4.59 -6.23 15.12
N VAL A 58 -3.47 -6.62 14.52
CA VAL A 58 -2.65 -5.77 13.66
C VAL A 58 -3.09 -5.92 12.20
N ALA A 59 -3.39 -4.80 11.54
CA ALA A 59 -3.77 -4.80 10.12
C ALA A 59 -2.57 -5.14 9.22
N GLU A 60 -2.82 -5.80 8.08
CA GLU A 60 -1.80 -6.22 7.12
C GLU A 60 -0.84 -5.08 6.74
N ALA A 61 -1.36 -3.89 6.43
CA ALA A 61 -0.53 -2.74 6.07
C ALA A 61 0.43 -2.28 7.20
N VAL A 62 0.02 -2.41 8.47
CA VAL A 62 0.88 -2.09 9.64
C VAL A 62 1.96 -3.15 9.83
N GLN A 63 1.59 -4.42 9.70
CA GLN A 63 2.54 -5.52 9.72
C GLN A 63 3.56 -5.38 8.59
N HIS A 64 3.08 -5.15 7.36
CA HIS A 64 3.93 -4.94 6.19
C HIS A 64 4.85 -3.74 6.34
N ALA A 65 4.38 -2.61 6.88
CA ALA A 65 5.22 -1.45 7.17
C ALA A 65 6.36 -1.79 8.15
N THR A 66 6.10 -2.68 9.11
CA THR A 66 7.10 -3.18 10.07
C THR A 66 8.17 -4.02 9.38
N GLU A 67 7.76 -4.95 8.52
CA GLU A 67 8.65 -5.88 7.80
C GLU A 67 9.43 -5.21 6.66
N CYS A 68 8.77 -4.36 5.87
CA CYS A 68 9.33 -3.77 4.65
C CYS A 68 10.10 -2.46 4.91
N GLY A 69 9.61 -1.61 5.83
CA GLY A 69 10.12 -0.25 6.04
C GLY A 69 10.49 0.08 7.48
N GLY A 70 10.77 -0.93 8.31
CA GLY A 70 11.22 -0.74 9.69
C GLY A 70 10.19 -0.02 10.57
N GLY A 71 8.91 -0.24 10.29
CA GLY A 71 7.78 0.39 10.98
C GLY A 71 7.24 1.62 10.27
N THR A 72 7.82 2.03 9.13
CA THR A 72 7.29 3.10 8.28
C THR A 72 6.84 2.53 6.95
N GLY A 73 5.64 2.88 6.49
CA GLY A 73 5.13 2.45 5.19
C GLY A 73 4.36 3.56 4.51
N ILE A 74 4.54 3.68 3.20
CA ILE A 74 3.80 4.63 2.36
C ILE A 74 3.01 3.81 1.37
N PHE A 75 1.69 3.96 1.39
CA PHE A 75 0.77 3.15 0.60
C PHE A 75 -0.07 4.01 -0.30
N LEU A 76 -0.14 3.66 -1.58
CA LEU A 76 -1.10 4.23 -2.52
C LEU A 76 -2.36 3.37 -2.52
N VAL A 77 -3.50 3.93 -2.15
CA VAL A 77 -4.80 3.28 -2.31
C VAL A 77 -5.21 3.44 -3.75
N VAL A 78 -5.13 2.36 -4.53
CA VAL A 78 -5.34 2.37 -5.98
C VAL A 78 -6.71 2.95 -6.32
N THR A 79 -7.77 2.52 -5.64
CA THR A 79 -9.15 2.90 -5.94
C THR A 79 -9.48 4.38 -5.71
N SER A 80 -8.77 5.04 -4.81
CA SER A 80 -9.05 6.42 -4.40
C SER A 80 -7.87 7.36 -4.60
N THR A 81 -6.75 6.85 -5.10
CA THR A 81 -5.48 7.56 -5.33
C THR A 81 -4.85 8.20 -4.08
N TYR A 82 -5.42 7.96 -2.90
CA TYR A 82 -4.91 8.52 -1.65
C TYR A 82 -3.63 7.84 -1.19
N ILE A 83 -2.74 8.63 -0.62
CA ILE A 83 -1.55 8.21 0.09
C ILE A 83 -1.87 8.05 1.57
N ILE A 84 -1.61 6.86 2.08
CA ILE A 84 -1.65 6.53 3.49
C ILE A 84 -0.21 6.35 3.98
N VAL A 85 0.14 7.10 5.02
CA VAL A 85 1.43 6.96 5.70
C VAL A 85 1.20 6.25 7.01
N ILE A 86 1.96 5.17 7.24
CA ILE A 86 1.94 4.38 8.46
C ILE A 86 3.26 4.57 9.20
N ARG A 87 3.19 4.78 10.52
CA ARG A 87 4.34 4.73 11.43
C ARG A 87 3.97 4.00 12.72
N GLY A 88 4.55 2.82 12.93
CA GLY A 88 4.11 1.91 13.98
C GLY A 88 2.64 1.55 13.79
N GLN A 89 1.82 1.67 14.84
CA GLN A 89 0.37 1.40 14.75
C GLN A 89 -0.48 2.61 14.34
N ARG A 90 0.15 3.72 13.91
CA ARG A 90 -0.56 4.93 13.51
C ARG A 90 -0.59 5.04 12.00
N ALA A 91 -1.74 5.40 11.45
CA ALA A 91 -1.92 5.67 10.03
C ALA A 91 -2.52 7.07 9.85
N CYS A 92 -2.07 7.81 8.84
CA CYS A 92 -2.67 9.07 8.43
C CYS A 92 -2.85 9.12 6.91
N LEU A 93 -3.88 9.85 6.48
CA LEU A 93 -4.06 10.21 5.08
C LEU A 93 -3.24 11.48 4.79
N TRP A 94 -2.42 11.44 3.75
CA TRP A 94 -1.55 12.56 3.37
C TRP A 94 -2.14 13.41 2.24
N GLY A 95 -2.73 12.78 1.22
CA GLY A 95 -3.27 13.47 0.04
C GLY A 95 -3.49 12.49 -1.11
N SER A 96 -3.83 12.97 -2.31
CA SER A 96 -3.88 12.17 -3.54
C SER A 96 -2.79 12.62 -4.51
N LEU A 97 -2.21 11.68 -5.25
CA LEU A 97 -1.18 11.95 -6.27
C LEU A 97 -1.73 12.16 -7.68
N TYR A 98 -3.00 11.85 -7.93
CA TYR A 98 -3.62 11.81 -9.26
C TYR A 98 -4.91 12.65 -9.31
N LEU A 99 -4.86 13.89 -8.79
CA LEU A 99 -5.94 14.87 -8.85
C LEU A 99 -5.88 15.73 -10.11
#